data_AF-A0A817ZX67-F1
#
_entry.id   AF-A0A817ZX67-F1
#
_cell.length_a   1.000
_cell.length_b   1.000
_cell.length_c   1.000
_cell.angle_alpha   90.00
_cell.angle_beta   90.00
_cell.angle_gamma   90.00
#
_symmetry.space_group_name_H-M   'P 1'
#
loop_
_entity.id
_entity.type
_entity.pdbx_description
1 polymer ?
#
loop_
_entity_poly.entity_id
_entity_poly.type
_entity_poly.pdbx_seq_one_letter_code
_entity_poly.pdbx_strand_id
1 'polypeptide(L)'
;LRVTFQDEYAVSVGDDGLVILWKLQEVGVSKKEKETTYAEEILITKSDLEEKNSLIRELKQRVTELREENDYQLKLKEMNYAERIRDLTDKFMQEMENLKTKNTVITGEKEKEASKHAEQVHDLIEKQNKELQDLESSNNQKLMLEYEKYQDLQAKTQKTQEEYERQITELENRKEEEVTRQRMQYTAQLEKLKNDLILEREKNKQQSRDHEETKRQIEEDADEEILKLMQTHEQALIEC
;
A
#
# COMPACT_ATOMS: atom_id res chain seq x y z
N LEU A 1 50.62 -61.28 -72.44
CA LEU A 1 51.13 -62.61 -72.04
C LEU A 1 52.54 -62.76 -72.59
N ARG A 2 53.53 -63.06 -71.75
CA ARG A 2 54.96 -63.16 -72.11
C ARG A 2 55.55 -64.42 -71.47
N VAL A 3 56.42 -65.12 -72.19
CA VAL A 3 57.10 -66.33 -71.69
C VAL A 3 58.44 -65.94 -71.08
N THR A 4 58.80 -66.57 -69.96
CA THR A 4 60.06 -66.36 -69.26
C THR A 4 61.24 -66.89 -70.07
N PHE A 5 62.45 -66.37 -69.86
CA PHE A 5 63.64 -66.68 -70.66
C PHE A 5 64.01 -68.18 -70.75
N GLN A 6 63.58 -69.00 -69.79
CA GLN A 6 63.82 -70.45 -69.74
C GLN A 6 62.65 -71.28 -70.30
N ASP A 7 61.63 -70.66 -70.90
CA ASP A 7 60.42 -71.30 -71.44
C ASP A 7 59.62 -72.18 -70.43
N GLU A 8 59.95 -72.12 -69.13
CA GLU A 8 59.27 -72.90 -68.08
C GLU A 8 57.93 -72.30 -67.63
N TYR A 9 57.76 -70.98 -67.74
CA TYR A 9 56.55 -70.30 -67.28
C TYR A 9 56.08 -69.22 -68.28
N ALA A 10 54.77 -69.12 -68.44
CA ALA A 10 54.15 -67.97 -69.11
C ALA A 10 53.51 -67.05 -68.06
N VAL A 11 53.69 -65.75 -68.23
CA VAL A 11 53.13 -64.72 -67.33
C VAL A 11 52.08 -63.90 -68.06
N SER A 12 50.91 -63.80 -67.44
CA SER A 12 49.85 -62.87 -67.84
C SER A 12 49.59 -61.87 -66.72
N VAL A 13 49.44 -60.60 -67.08
CA VAL A 13 49.12 -59.51 -66.15
C VAL A 13 47.79 -58.90 -66.59
N GLY A 14 46.86 -58.79 -65.64
CA GLY A 14 45.61 -58.05 -65.82
C GLY A 14 45.79 -56.56 -65.52
N ASP A 15 44.90 -55.72 -66.06
CA ASP A 15 44.95 -54.26 -65.87
C ASP A 15 44.69 -53.82 -64.41
N ASP A 16 44.27 -54.75 -63.56
CA ASP A 16 44.11 -54.61 -62.10
C ASP A 16 45.39 -54.92 -61.31
N GLY A 17 46.49 -55.24 -61.99
CA GLY A 17 47.77 -55.60 -61.39
C GLY A 17 47.85 -57.06 -60.94
N LEU A 18 46.85 -57.89 -61.25
CA LEU A 18 46.89 -59.32 -60.95
C LEU A 18 47.87 -60.03 -61.89
N VAL A 19 48.88 -60.68 -61.33
CA VAL A 19 49.88 -61.45 -62.08
C VAL A 19 49.62 -62.94 -61.90
N ILE A 20 49.39 -63.65 -63.01
CA ILE A 20 49.20 -65.11 -63.04
C ILE A 20 50.38 -65.76 -63.75
N LEU A 21 50.97 -66.75 -63.10
CA LEU A 21 52.06 -67.59 -63.60
C LEU A 21 51.52 -68.96 -64.01
N TRP A 22 51.70 -69.31 -65.28
CA TRP A 22 51.33 -70.59 -65.86
C TRP A 22 52.58 -71.45 -66.01
N LYS A 23 52.63 -72.62 -65.37
CA LYS A 23 53.72 -73.57 -65.57
C LYS A 23 53.54 -74.29 -66.91
N LEU A 24 54.49 -74.11 -67.83
CA LEU A 24 54.52 -74.77 -69.12
C LEU A 24 55.17 -76.15 -68.92
N GLN A 25 54.41 -77.23 -69.17
CA GLN A 25 54.92 -78.59 -69.09
C GLN A 25 55.05 -79.16 -70.51
N GLU A 26 56.28 -79.27 -71.00
CA GLU A 26 56.55 -79.92 -72.29
C GLU A 26 56.32 -81.44 -72.19
N VAL A 27 55.45 -81.98 -73.05
CA VAL A 27 55.30 -83.41 -73.25
C VAL A 27 56.33 -83.86 -74.28
N GLY A 28 57.57 -84.07 -73.80
CA GLY A 28 58.65 -84.72 -74.53
C GLY A 28 59.43 -83.83 -75.50
N VAL A 29 60.66 -83.49 -75.13
CA VAL A 29 61.94 -83.82 -75.82
C VAL A 29 63.06 -83.06 -75.09
N SER A 30 64.05 -83.80 -74.61
CA SER A 30 65.19 -83.33 -73.84
C SER A 30 65.98 -82.19 -74.51
N LYS A 31 66.10 -81.04 -73.83
CA LYS A 31 67.23 -80.12 -73.99
C LYS A 31 67.87 -79.86 -72.63
N LYS A 32 69.15 -80.20 -72.52
CA LYS A 32 69.99 -79.93 -71.35
C LYS A 32 70.11 -78.43 -71.14
N GLU A 33 69.54 -77.90 -70.07
CA GLU A 33 69.88 -76.56 -69.60
C GLU A 33 71.25 -76.59 -68.92
N LYS A 34 72.13 -75.69 -69.35
CA LYS A 34 73.38 -75.40 -68.64
C LYS A 34 73.02 -74.60 -67.40
N GLU A 35 73.35 -75.13 -66.21
CA GLU A 35 73.44 -74.32 -65.00
C GLU A 35 74.43 -73.18 -65.22
N THR A 36 73.93 -71.95 -65.41
CA THR A 36 74.72 -70.74 -65.23
C THR A 36 74.75 -70.41 -63.74
N THR A 37 75.83 -70.81 -63.07
CA THR A 37 76.17 -70.39 -61.72
C THR A 37 76.47 -68.90 -61.72
N TYR A 38 75.64 -68.10 -61.04
CA TYR A 38 75.98 -66.70 -60.74
C TYR A 38 77.18 -66.70 -59.78
N ALA A 39 78.20 -65.91 -60.09
CA ALA A 39 79.32 -65.71 -59.18
C ALA A 39 78.88 -64.81 -58.02
N GLU A 40 79.03 -65.28 -56.79
CA GLU A 40 78.81 -64.50 -55.55
C GLU A 40 79.92 -63.46 -55.29
N GLU A 41 80.91 -63.37 -56.18
CA GLU A 41 82.08 -62.51 -56.00
C GLU A 41 81.96 -61.23 -56.81
N ILE A 42 82.02 -60.09 -56.10
CA ILE A 42 82.05 -58.76 -56.71
C ILE A 42 83.51 -58.33 -56.80
N LEU A 43 84.05 -58.30 -58.02
CA LEU A 43 85.38 -57.75 -58.30
C LEU A 43 85.31 -56.22 -58.25
N ILE A 44 86.02 -55.63 -57.29
CA ILE A 44 86.12 -54.18 -57.10
C ILE A 44 87.59 -53.76 -57.07
N THR A 45 87.91 -52.59 -57.60
CA THR A 45 89.27 -52.07 -57.52
C THR A 45 89.54 -51.50 -56.13
N LYS A 46 90.80 -51.51 -55.67
CA LYS A 46 91.16 -50.90 -54.37
C LYS A 46 90.76 -49.42 -54.28
N SER A 47 90.85 -48.69 -55.40
CA SER A 47 90.46 -47.27 -55.49
C SER A 47 88.96 -47.10 -55.23
N ASP A 48 88.12 -47.91 -55.87
CA ASP A 48 86.66 -47.85 -55.67
C ASP A 48 86.27 -48.23 -54.23
N LEU A 49 86.96 -49.20 -53.62
CA LEU A 49 86.72 -49.58 -52.24
C LEU A 49 87.07 -48.45 -51.26
N GLU A 50 88.18 -47.76 -51.48
CA GLU A 50 88.60 -46.61 -50.66
C GLU A 50 87.63 -45.43 -50.80
N GLU A 51 87.19 -45.11 -52.02
CA GLU A 51 86.19 -44.07 -52.27
C GLU A 51 84.83 -44.40 -51.62
N LYS A 52 84.35 -45.64 -51.77
CA LYS A 52 83.10 -46.09 -51.12
C LYS A 52 83.23 -46.05 -49.60
N ASN A 53 84.36 -46.44 -49.03
CA ASN A 53 84.59 -46.33 -47.59
C ASN A 53 84.65 -44.88 -47.10
N SER A 54 85.22 -43.96 -47.89
CA SER A 54 85.20 -42.52 -47.61
C SER A 54 83.78 -41.98 -47.61
N LEU A 55 83.00 -42.32 -48.64
CA LEU A 55 81.59 -41.91 -48.76
C LEU A 55 80.74 -42.47 -47.60
N ILE A 56 80.94 -43.72 -47.20
CA ILE A 56 80.26 -44.31 -46.04
C ILE A 56 80.60 -43.55 -44.76
N ARG A 57 81.85 -43.11 -44.59
CA ARG A 57 82.27 -42.35 -43.41
C ARG A 57 81.62 -40.97 -43.38
N GLU A 58 81.57 -40.27 -44.51
CA GLU A 58 80.89 -38.98 -44.66
C GLU A 58 79.38 -39.11 -44.41
N LEU A 59 78.73 -40.13 -44.99
CA LEU A 59 77.31 -40.39 -44.76
C LEU A 59 77.01 -40.71 -43.29
N LYS A 60 77.88 -41.48 -42.62
CA LYS A 60 77.75 -41.74 -41.18
C LYS A 60 77.85 -40.45 -40.37
N GLN A 61 78.81 -39.59 -40.69
CA GLN A 61 78.95 -38.28 -40.05
C GLN A 61 77.72 -37.40 -40.30
N ARG A 62 77.19 -37.38 -41.52
CA ARG A 62 75.97 -36.64 -41.85
C ARG A 62 74.76 -37.14 -41.09
N VAL A 63 74.65 -38.46 -40.90
CA VAL A 63 73.57 -39.07 -40.10
C VAL A 63 73.70 -38.71 -38.63
N THR A 64 74.91 -38.69 -38.06
CA THR A 64 75.12 -38.26 -36.67
C THR A 64 74.81 -36.77 -36.49
N GLU A 65 75.25 -35.91 -37.41
CA GLU A 65 74.93 -34.47 -37.39
C GLU A 65 73.42 -34.23 -37.48
N LEU A 66 72.72 -34.90 -38.41
CA LEU A 66 71.26 -34.79 -38.55
C LEU A 66 70.52 -35.28 -37.30
N ARG A 67 71.02 -36.31 -36.62
CA ARG A 67 70.45 -36.76 -35.35
C ARG A 67 70.58 -35.71 -34.26
N GLU A 68 71.79 -35.17 -34.08
CA GLU A 68 72.06 -34.14 -33.08
C GLU A 68 71.25 -32.87 -33.35
N GLU A 69 71.14 -32.46 -34.60
CA GLU A 69 70.32 -31.30 -35.01
C GLU A 69 68.83 -31.54 -34.73
N ASN A 70 68.32 -32.74 -35.01
CA ASN A 70 66.92 -33.08 -34.74
C ASN A 70 66.63 -33.12 -33.24
N ASP A 71 67.49 -33.75 -32.44
CA ASP A 71 67.37 -33.80 -30.98
C ASP A 71 67.41 -32.39 -30.37
N TYR A 72 68.27 -31.51 -30.89
CA TYR A 72 68.32 -30.11 -30.47
C TYR A 72 67.02 -29.37 -30.80
N GLN A 73 66.50 -29.51 -32.02
CA GLN A 73 65.22 -28.92 -32.43
C GLN A 73 64.05 -29.41 -31.58
N LEU A 74 64.05 -30.70 -31.22
CA LEU A 74 63.01 -31.28 -30.36
C LEU A 74 63.04 -30.62 -28.98
N LYS A 75 64.21 -30.54 -28.34
CA LYS A 75 64.38 -29.88 -27.03
C LYS A 75 63.99 -28.41 -27.07
N LEU A 76 64.35 -27.70 -28.13
CA LEU A 76 63.99 -26.29 -28.30
C LEU A 76 62.47 -26.11 -28.39
N LYS A 77 61.78 -26.99 -29.13
CA LYS A 77 60.31 -26.98 -29.21
C LYS A 77 59.68 -27.31 -27.86
N GLU A 78 60.15 -28.34 -27.17
CA GLU A 78 59.67 -28.71 -25.83
C GLU A 78 59.82 -27.54 -24.85
N MET A 79 60.97 -26.86 -24.85
CA MET A 79 61.21 -25.70 -24.00
C MET A 79 60.23 -24.55 -24.32
N ASN A 80 60.05 -24.22 -25.60
CA ASN A 80 59.11 -23.18 -26.03
C ASN A 80 57.65 -23.51 -25.66
N TYR A 81 57.24 -24.77 -25.82
CA TYR A 81 55.88 -25.19 -25.44
C TYR A 81 55.70 -25.17 -23.92
N ALA A 82 56.69 -25.62 -23.16
CA ALA A 82 56.65 -25.58 -21.70
C ALA A 82 56.57 -24.14 -21.17
N GLU A 83 57.34 -23.21 -21.75
CA GLU A 83 57.27 -21.79 -21.42
C GLU A 83 55.91 -21.20 -21.77
N ARG A 84 55.40 -21.47 -22.97
CA ARG A 84 54.09 -20.97 -23.39
C ARG A 84 52.95 -21.50 -22.52
N ILE A 85 53.00 -22.77 -22.10
CA ILE A 85 52.02 -23.34 -21.17
C ILE A 85 52.12 -22.65 -19.81
N ARG A 86 53.33 -22.41 -19.30
CA ARG A 86 53.54 -21.71 -18.03
C ARG A 86 52.97 -20.30 -18.07
N ASP A 87 53.32 -19.52 -19.09
CA ASP A 87 52.82 -18.15 -19.26
C ASP A 87 51.29 -18.09 -19.35
N LEU A 88 50.68 -19.04 -20.06
CA LEU A 88 49.22 -19.13 -20.17
C LEU A 88 48.59 -19.44 -18.80
N THR A 89 49.18 -20.39 -18.07
CA THR A 89 48.71 -20.81 -16.76
C THR A 89 48.82 -19.66 -15.75
N ASP A 90 49.93 -18.93 -15.76
CA ASP A 90 50.14 -17.77 -14.88
C ASP A 90 49.15 -16.64 -15.17
N LYS A 91 48.86 -16.37 -16.45
CA LYS A 91 47.83 -15.39 -16.84
C LYS A 91 46.44 -15.81 -16.36
N PHE A 92 46.06 -17.08 -16.55
CA PHE A 92 44.76 -17.56 -16.08
C PHE A 92 44.65 -17.55 -14.56
N MET A 93 45.73 -17.88 -13.84
CA MET A 93 45.76 -17.77 -12.38
C MET A 93 45.60 -16.32 -11.91
N GLN A 94 46.29 -15.37 -12.55
CA GLN A 94 46.11 -13.94 -12.25
C GLN A 94 44.69 -13.45 -12.55
N GLU A 95 44.11 -13.82 -13.69
CA GLU A 95 42.74 -13.44 -14.03
C GLU A 95 41.72 -14.01 -13.02
N MET A 96 41.89 -15.28 -12.62
CA MET A 96 41.07 -15.91 -11.59
C MET A 96 41.16 -15.17 -10.25
N GLU A 97 42.36 -14.83 -9.80
CA GLU A 97 42.54 -14.11 -8.53
C GLU A 97 42.00 -12.68 -8.59
N ASN A 98 42.17 -12.00 -9.72
CA ASN A 98 41.59 -10.68 -9.97
C ASN A 98 40.06 -10.73 -9.95
N LEU A 99 39.45 -11.73 -10.59
CA LEU A 99 38.00 -11.91 -10.58
C LEU A 99 37.48 -12.22 -9.18
N LYS A 100 38.18 -13.07 -8.43
CA LYS A 100 37.84 -13.40 -7.04
C LYS A 100 37.89 -12.15 -6.16
N THR A 101 38.96 -11.36 -6.28
CA THR A 101 39.12 -10.09 -5.54
C THR A 101 37.99 -9.11 -5.89
N LYS A 102 37.71 -8.91 -7.18
CA LYS A 102 36.58 -8.06 -7.62
C LYS A 102 35.25 -8.52 -7.04
N ASN A 103 35.00 -9.83 -7.02
CA ASN A 103 33.77 -10.38 -6.46
C ASN A 103 33.67 -10.14 -4.94
N THR A 104 34.78 -10.31 -4.20
CA THR A 104 34.81 -9.99 -2.75
C THR A 104 34.58 -8.50 -2.47
N VAL A 105 35.11 -7.60 -3.31
CA VAL A 105 34.88 -6.16 -3.17
C VAL A 105 33.42 -5.80 -3.47
N ILE A 106 32.87 -6.30 -4.58
CA ILE A 106 31.48 -6.03 -4.99
C ILE A 106 30.49 -6.55 -3.93
N THR A 107 30.75 -7.73 -3.37
CA THR A 107 29.89 -8.30 -2.30
C THR A 107 29.96 -7.45 -1.03
N GLY A 108 31.16 -7.02 -0.61
CA GLY A 108 31.31 -6.12 0.54
C GLY A 108 30.68 -4.74 0.32
N GLU A 109 30.80 -4.16 -0.88
CA GLU A 109 30.14 -2.89 -1.24
C GLU A 109 28.62 -3.04 -1.25
N LYS A 110 28.10 -4.13 -1.80
CA LYS A 110 26.66 -4.44 -1.79
C LYS A 110 26.13 -4.57 -0.37
N GLU A 111 26.82 -5.29 0.51
CA GLU A 111 26.43 -5.43 1.92
C GLU A 111 26.46 -4.09 2.66
N LYS A 112 27.51 -3.29 2.43
CA LYS A 112 27.63 -1.95 3.01
C LYS A 112 26.48 -1.05 2.56
N GLU A 113 26.14 -1.06 1.28
CA GLU A 113 25.06 -0.23 0.76
C GLU A 113 23.68 -0.72 1.22
N ALA A 114 23.48 -2.05 1.30
CA ALA A 114 22.27 -2.63 1.90
C ALA A 114 22.10 -2.20 3.37
N SER A 115 23.18 -2.20 4.15
CA SER A 115 23.16 -1.75 5.55
C SER A 115 22.80 -0.26 5.67
N LYS A 116 23.39 0.61 4.83
CA LYS A 116 23.04 2.04 4.83
C LYS A 116 21.59 2.27 4.45
N HIS A 117 21.08 1.59 3.44
CA HIS A 117 19.68 1.73 3.05
C HIS A 117 18.73 1.23 4.14
N ALA A 118 19.07 0.13 4.82
CA ALA A 118 18.28 -0.34 5.96
C ALA A 118 18.24 0.68 7.10
N GLU A 119 19.38 1.31 7.43
CA GLU A 119 19.47 2.38 8.43
C GLU A 119 18.67 3.62 8.02
N GLN A 120 18.80 4.07 6.76
CA GLN A 120 18.01 5.21 6.24
C GLN A 120 16.50 4.96 6.30
N VAL A 121 16.06 3.74 5.97
CA VAL A 121 14.65 3.35 6.05
C VAL A 121 14.19 3.33 7.50
N HIS A 122 15.00 2.78 8.41
CA HIS A 122 14.70 2.78 9.85
C HIS A 122 14.53 4.20 10.39
N ASP A 123 15.49 5.09 10.11
CA ASP A 123 15.45 6.50 10.53
C ASP A 123 14.24 7.24 9.96
N LEU A 124 13.86 6.95 8.71
CA LEU A 124 12.68 7.55 8.08
C LEU A 124 11.40 7.09 8.78
N ILE A 125 11.28 5.79 9.07
CA ILE A 125 10.14 5.22 9.79
C ILE A 125 10.04 5.83 11.19
N GLU A 126 11.16 5.93 11.91
CA GLU A 126 11.18 6.51 13.25
C GLU A 126 10.74 7.98 13.26
N LYS A 127 11.22 8.78 12.30
CA LYS A 127 10.78 10.16 12.11
C LYS A 127 9.28 10.25 11.80
N GLN A 128 8.79 9.45 10.86
CA GLN A 128 7.37 9.45 10.50
C GLN A 128 6.47 9.03 11.66
N ASN A 129 6.87 8.02 12.43
CA ASN A 129 6.12 7.60 13.62
C ASN A 129 6.08 8.70 14.68
N LYS A 130 7.19 9.40 14.89
CA LYS A 130 7.24 10.53 15.81
C LYS A 130 6.35 11.69 15.34
N GLU A 131 6.41 12.05 14.06
CA GLU A 131 5.56 13.08 13.47
C GLU A 131 4.07 12.74 13.60
N LEU A 132 3.69 11.47 13.35
CA LEU A 132 2.33 10.99 13.56
C LEU A 132 1.89 11.12 15.01
N GLN A 133 2.73 10.69 15.96
CA GLN A 133 2.43 10.78 17.39
C GLN A 133 2.27 12.24 17.85
N ASP A 134 3.16 13.13 17.39
CA ASP A 134 3.09 14.56 17.72
C ASP A 134 1.81 15.20 17.13
N LEU A 135 1.44 14.81 15.90
CA LEU A 135 0.21 15.28 15.25
C LEU A 135 -1.05 14.78 15.96
N GLU A 136 -1.10 13.49 16.32
CA GLU A 136 -2.20 12.90 17.10
C GLU A 136 -2.34 13.57 18.46
N SER A 137 -1.24 13.78 19.17
CA SER A 137 -1.22 14.49 20.45
C SER A 137 -1.73 15.92 20.32
N SER A 138 -1.25 16.67 19.33
CA SER A 138 -1.70 18.04 19.06
C SER A 138 -3.19 18.10 18.72
N ASN A 139 -3.68 17.16 17.91
CA ASN A 139 -5.08 17.10 17.53
C ASN A 139 -5.97 16.75 18.72
N ASN A 140 -5.57 15.77 19.54
CA ASN A 140 -6.28 15.40 20.77
C ASN A 140 -6.34 16.58 21.75
N GLN A 141 -5.24 17.33 21.91
CA GLN A 141 -5.23 18.52 22.76
C GLN A 141 -6.23 19.59 22.25
N LYS A 142 -6.26 19.84 20.94
CA LYS A 142 -7.24 20.77 20.35
C LYS A 142 -8.67 20.30 20.55
N LEU A 143 -8.91 19.00 20.38
CA LEU A 143 -10.23 18.41 20.59
C LEU A 143 -10.69 18.57 22.04
N MET A 144 -9.81 18.34 23.02
CA MET A 144 -10.11 18.56 24.44
C MET A 144 -10.48 20.01 24.73
N LEU A 145 -9.73 20.98 24.19
CA LEU A 145 -10.03 22.40 24.36
C LEU A 145 -11.38 22.79 23.74
N GLU A 146 -11.73 22.25 22.57
CA GLU A 146 -13.04 22.50 21.97
C GLU A 146 -14.17 21.83 22.76
N TYR A 147 -13.93 20.65 23.35
CA TYR A 147 -14.89 20.02 24.26
C TYR A 147 -15.13 20.88 25.51
N GLU A 148 -14.08 21.40 26.14
CA GLU A 148 -14.20 22.30 27.29
C GLU A 148 -15.00 23.56 26.93
N LYS A 149 -14.68 24.22 25.81
CA LYS A 149 -15.43 25.39 25.33
C LYS A 149 -16.90 25.05 25.06
N TYR A 150 -17.17 23.91 24.44
CA TYR A 150 -18.53 23.47 24.17
C TYR A 150 -19.30 23.24 25.47
N GLN A 151 -18.69 22.59 26.45
CA GLN A 151 -19.29 22.33 27.75
C GLN A 151 -19.60 23.63 28.50
N ASP A 152 -18.67 24.59 28.50
CA ASP A 152 -18.86 25.91 29.10
C ASP A 152 -20.01 26.68 28.42
N LEU A 153 -20.05 26.64 27.09
CA LEU A 153 -21.12 27.27 26.31
C LEU A 153 -22.48 26.63 26.59
N GLN A 154 -22.53 25.30 26.68
CA GLN A 154 -23.74 24.56 27.01
C GLN A 154 -24.24 24.94 28.42
N ALA A 155 -23.35 24.94 29.41
CA ALA A 155 -23.68 25.33 30.79
C ALA A 155 -24.18 26.79 30.87
N LYS A 156 -23.51 27.71 30.16
CA LYS A 156 -23.93 29.12 30.10
C LYS A 156 -25.29 29.28 29.43
N THR A 157 -25.54 28.54 28.36
CA THR A 157 -26.82 28.58 27.64
C THR A 157 -27.94 28.06 28.53
N GLN A 158 -27.73 26.92 29.19
CA GLN A 158 -28.70 26.35 30.13
C GLN A 158 -29.02 27.32 31.27
N LYS A 159 -27.99 27.90 31.92
CA LYS A 159 -28.19 28.87 32.99
C LYS A 159 -28.99 30.09 32.52
N THR A 160 -28.67 30.60 31.34
CA THR A 160 -29.36 31.75 30.75
C THR A 160 -30.83 31.39 30.44
N GLN A 161 -31.08 30.18 29.95
CA GLN A 161 -32.44 29.69 29.70
C GLN A 161 -33.25 29.58 31.00
N GLU A 162 -32.68 28.99 32.05
CA GLU A 162 -33.31 28.87 33.36
C GLU A 162 -33.62 30.26 33.96
N GLU A 163 -32.71 31.23 33.80
CA GLU A 163 -32.94 32.63 34.23
C GLU A 163 -34.10 33.28 33.47
N TYR A 164 -34.21 33.07 32.16
CA TYR A 164 -35.33 33.58 31.37
C TYR A 164 -36.66 32.92 31.72
N GLU A 165 -36.69 31.60 31.86
CA GLU A 165 -37.88 30.85 32.29
C GLU A 165 -38.38 31.32 33.66
N ARG A 166 -37.45 31.56 34.59
CA ARG A 166 -37.77 32.12 35.90
C ARG A 166 -38.35 33.53 35.79
N GLN A 167 -37.76 34.41 34.98
CA GLN A 167 -38.28 35.77 34.77
C GLN A 167 -39.68 35.76 34.18
N ILE A 168 -39.95 34.88 33.19
CA ILE A 168 -41.27 34.71 32.60
C ILE A 168 -42.28 34.28 33.68
N THR A 169 -41.94 33.25 34.45
CA THR A 169 -42.80 32.73 35.52
C THR A 169 -43.08 33.79 36.59
N GLU A 170 -42.08 34.56 37.02
CA GLU A 170 -42.26 35.65 37.98
C GLU A 170 -43.17 36.76 37.43
N LEU A 171 -43.04 37.11 36.15
CA LEU A 171 -43.90 38.10 35.48
C LEU A 171 -45.33 37.60 35.32
N GLU A 172 -45.53 36.33 34.98
CA GLU A 172 -46.84 35.69 34.88
C GLU A 172 -47.55 35.68 36.23
N ASN A 173 -46.85 35.26 37.29
CA ASN A 173 -47.39 35.27 38.66
C ASN A 173 -47.76 36.69 39.11
N ARG A 174 -46.87 37.68 38.91
CA ARG A 174 -47.16 39.08 39.25
C ARG A 174 -48.37 39.61 38.49
N LYS A 175 -48.48 39.29 37.19
CA LYS A 175 -49.63 39.69 36.38
C LYS A 175 -50.91 39.03 36.88
N GLU A 176 -50.86 37.75 37.23
CA GLU A 176 -52.02 37.03 37.77
C GLU A 176 -52.46 37.58 39.13
N GLU A 177 -51.52 37.90 40.02
CA GLU A 177 -51.78 38.56 41.30
C GLU A 177 -52.44 39.92 41.11
N GLU A 178 -51.92 40.76 40.21
CA GLU A 178 -52.51 42.08 39.92
C GLU A 178 -53.92 41.95 39.31
N VAL A 179 -54.12 41.03 38.36
CA VAL A 179 -55.44 40.76 37.77
C VAL A 179 -56.42 40.28 38.85
N THR A 180 -55.98 39.39 39.72
CA THR A 180 -56.80 38.86 40.82
C THR A 180 -57.16 39.97 41.81
N ARG A 181 -56.20 40.82 42.18
CA ARG A 181 -56.41 41.98 43.05
C ARG A 181 -57.42 42.95 42.45
N GLN A 182 -57.26 43.30 41.16
CA GLN A 182 -58.22 44.16 40.46
C GLN A 182 -59.61 43.52 40.41
N ARG A 183 -59.72 42.22 40.10
CA ARG A 183 -60.99 41.49 40.14
C ARG A 183 -61.64 41.59 41.52
N MET A 184 -60.90 41.31 42.60
CA MET A 184 -61.40 41.40 43.98
C MET A 184 -61.87 42.82 44.33
N GLN A 185 -61.13 43.85 43.92
CA GLN A 185 -61.52 45.24 44.14
C GLN A 185 -62.84 45.58 43.43
N TYR A 186 -62.97 45.22 42.15
CA TYR A 186 -64.19 45.46 41.38
C TYR A 186 -65.38 44.64 41.88
N THR A 187 -65.18 43.38 42.28
CA THR A 187 -66.26 42.56 42.87
C THR A 187 -66.73 43.16 44.18
N ALA A 188 -65.83 43.60 45.05
CA ALA A 188 -66.19 44.25 46.31
C ALA A 188 -66.93 45.58 46.08
N GLN A 189 -66.53 46.38 45.07
CA GLN A 189 -67.26 47.60 44.69
C GLN A 189 -68.66 47.29 44.17
N LEU A 190 -68.80 46.28 43.32
CA LEU A 190 -70.10 45.83 42.81
C LEU A 190 -71.02 45.30 43.91
N GLU A 191 -70.47 44.56 44.87
CA GLU A 191 -71.23 44.08 46.05
C GLU A 191 -71.70 45.23 46.93
N LYS A 192 -70.81 46.21 47.22
CA LYS A 192 -71.21 47.43 47.96
C LYS A 192 -72.32 48.17 47.25
N LEU A 193 -72.16 48.46 45.95
CA LEU A 193 -73.17 49.15 45.15
C LEU A 193 -74.50 48.38 45.11
N LYS A 194 -74.44 47.05 45.02
CA LYS A 194 -75.63 46.18 45.06
C LYS A 194 -76.33 46.27 46.43
N ASN A 195 -75.57 46.25 47.52
CA ASN A 195 -76.12 46.38 48.88
C ASN A 195 -76.75 47.76 49.10
N ASP A 196 -76.09 48.84 48.65
CA ASP A 196 -76.63 50.20 48.72
C ASP A 196 -77.93 50.32 47.91
N LEU A 197 -77.99 49.72 46.72
CA LEU A 197 -79.19 49.68 45.90
C LEU A 197 -80.35 48.91 46.57
N ILE A 198 -80.05 47.80 47.25
CA ILE A 198 -81.04 47.04 48.01
C ILE A 198 -81.58 47.91 49.16
N LEU A 199 -80.69 48.55 49.93
CA LEU A 199 -81.05 49.42 51.03
C LEU A 199 -81.91 50.59 50.57
N GLU A 200 -81.54 51.26 49.48
CA GLU A 200 -82.35 52.35 48.92
C GLU A 200 -83.70 51.87 48.38
N ARG A 201 -83.77 50.68 47.78
CA ARG A 201 -85.06 50.07 47.39
C ARG A 201 -85.94 49.77 48.60
N GLU A 202 -85.36 49.28 49.70
CA GLU A 202 -86.10 49.02 50.94
C GLU A 202 -86.59 50.31 51.59
N LYS A 203 -85.74 51.34 51.68
CA LYS A 203 -86.14 52.68 52.14
C LYS A 203 -87.25 53.27 51.28
N ASN A 204 -87.13 53.20 49.95
CA ASN A 204 -88.15 53.74 49.04
C ASN A 204 -89.48 52.98 49.17
N LYS A 205 -89.43 51.64 49.36
CA LYS A 205 -90.62 50.85 49.69
C LYS A 205 -91.25 51.25 51.02
N GLN A 206 -90.44 51.48 52.06
CA GLN A 206 -90.92 51.92 53.35
C GLN A 206 -91.54 53.31 53.26
N GLN A 207 -90.86 54.27 52.62
CA GLN A 207 -91.41 55.60 52.37
C GLN A 207 -92.72 55.56 51.58
N SER A 208 -92.84 54.68 50.58
CA SER A 208 -94.10 54.50 49.84
C SER A 208 -95.22 53.99 50.75
N ARG A 209 -94.92 53.05 51.67
CA ARG A 209 -95.90 52.55 52.65
C ARG A 209 -96.29 53.62 53.66
N ASP A 210 -95.32 54.33 54.23
CA ASP A 210 -95.55 55.42 55.17
C ASP A 210 -96.38 56.53 54.50
N HIS A 211 -96.12 56.82 53.22
CA HIS A 211 -96.88 57.78 52.43
C HIS A 211 -98.32 57.31 52.16
N GLU A 212 -98.53 56.04 51.82
CA GLU A 212 -99.86 55.44 51.68
C GLU A 212 -100.64 55.49 53.00
N GLU A 213 -99.99 55.18 54.14
CA GLU A 213 -100.60 55.24 55.46
C GLU A 213 -100.94 56.69 55.85
N THR A 214 -100.04 57.65 55.59
CA THR A 214 -100.30 59.08 55.81
C THR A 214 -101.46 59.57 54.94
N LYS A 215 -101.50 59.16 53.67
CA LYS A 215 -102.61 59.49 52.76
C LYS A 215 -103.93 58.94 53.27
N ARG A 216 -103.93 57.71 53.77
CA ARG A 216 -105.12 57.09 54.38
C ARG A 216 -105.57 57.84 55.64
N GLN A 217 -104.65 58.23 56.52
CA GLN A 217 -104.98 59.02 57.72
C GLN A 217 -105.60 60.38 57.34
N ILE A 218 -105.04 61.06 56.33
CA ILE A 218 -105.60 62.33 55.83
C ILE A 218 -106.99 62.13 55.21
N GLU A 219 -107.22 61.03 54.48
CA GLU A 219 -108.53 60.69 53.93
C GLU A 219 -109.54 60.40 55.05
N GLU A 220 -109.15 59.62 56.07
CA GLU A 220 -110.00 59.33 57.25
C GLU A 220 -110.33 60.62 58.04
N ASP A 221 -109.34 61.51 58.25
CA ASP A 221 -109.55 62.81 58.91
C ASP A 221 -110.46 63.74 58.08
N ALA A 222 -110.28 63.78 56.75
CA ALA A 222 -111.12 64.57 55.85
C ALA A 222 -112.56 64.05 55.81
N ASP A 223 -112.75 62.73 55.79
CA ASP A 223 -114.07 62.10 55.89
C ASP A 223 -114.72 62.38 57.25
N GLU A 224 -113.96 62.35 58.35
CA GLU A 224 -114.43 62.77 59.67
C GLU A 224 -114.84 64.24 59.70
N GLU A 225 -114.07 65.14 59.09
CA GLU A 225 -114.42 66.56 58.98
C GLU A 225 -115.69 66.76 58.15
N ILE A 226 -115.84 66.04 57.03
CA ILE A 226 -117.07 66.05 56.23
C ILE A 226 -118.25 65.57 57.06
N LEU A 227 -118.11 64.48 57.82
CA LEU A 227 -119.15 63.97 58.73
C LEU A 227 -119.50 64.99 59.81
N LYS A 228 -118.51 65.65 60.42
CA LYS A 228 -118.73 66.72 61.41
C LYS A 228 -119.45 67.92 60.76
N LEU A 229 -119.04 68.34 59.56
CA LEU A 229 -119.70 69.39 58.78
C LEU A 229 -121.15 69.01 58.44
N MET A 230 -121.40 67.77 57.99
CA MET A 230 -122.75 67.25 57.74
C MET A 230 -123.61 67.27 59.00
N GLN A 231 -123.08 66.81 60.15
CA GLN A 231 -123.80 66.86 61.43
C GLN A 231 -124.10 68.29 61.87
N THR A 232 -123.17 69.23 61.71
CA THR A 232 -123.43 70.65 62.01
C THR A 232 -124.47 71.26 61.07
N HIS A 233 -124.49 70.86 59.80
CA HIS A 233 -125.52 71.29 58.85
C HIS A 233 -126.88 70.64 59.11
N GLU A 234 -126.94 69.36 59.53
CA GLU A 234 -128.17 68.72 60.00
C GLU A 234 -128.71 69.38 61.26
N GLN A 235 -127.84 69.73 62.21
CA GLN A 235 -128.24 70.49 63.41
C GLN A 235 -128.76 71.89 63.05
N ALA A 236 -128.14 72.56 62.07
CA ALA A 236 -128.63 73.84 61.57
C ALA A 236 -129.93 73.75 60.75
N LEU A 237 -130.29 72.57 60.23
CA LEU A 237 -131.55 72.31 59.50
C LEU A 237 -132.70 71.85 60.41
N ILE A 238 -132.43 71.46 61.66
CA ILE A 238 -133.43 71.08 62.68
C ILE A 238 -133.86 72.31 63.53
N GLU A 239 -133.18 73.45 63.40
CA GLU A 239 -133.57 74.74 64.00
C GLU A 239 -134.36 75.68 63.04
N CYS A 240 -134.94 75.16 61.96
CA CYS A 240 -136.01 75.81 61.17
C CYS A 240 -137.34 75.06 61.34
#